data_AF-Q9RFG2-F1
#
_entry.id   AF-Q9RFG2-F1
#
_cell.length_a   1.000
_cell.length_b   1.000
_cell.length_c   1.000
_cell.angle_alpha   90.00
_cell.angle_beta   90.00
_cell.angle_gamma   90.00
#
_symmetry.space_group_name_H-M   'P 1'
#
loop_
_entity.id
_entity.type
_entity.pdbx_description
1 polymer ?
#
loop_
_entity_poly.entity_id
_entity_poly.type
_entity_poly.pdbx_seq_one_letter_code
_entity_poly.pdbx_strand_id
1 'polypeptide(L)'
;RVGGWTLSDPFFYFGDKSKRDTFVASVKEFLQTWKFFDGVDIDWEYPGGGGANPNLGNANDGETYVTLMRELRAMLDELSAETGRTYELTSAIGIDAQKMAKVDYQAAQQYMDYIFLMSYDFNGGWTNTELGHQTNLYEASWDPDTRYTTDKGVKALLTQGVTPGKIVVGAAMYGRGWTGVNGYTGNNPFTGTATGKVKGTWEDGIVDYRQIVNEYMGSGWTYSYDETAEAPSLFKASTGDLITFDDARSVKAKGQYVLANQLGGLFAWEIDADNGD
;
A
#
# COMPACT_ATOMS: atom_id res chain seq x y z
N ARG A 1 6.56 -10.15 7.77
CA ARG A 1 6.67 -9.52 6.44
C ARG A 1 8.02 -9.88 5.84
N VAL A 2 8.01 -10.47 4.65
CA VAL A 2 9.21 -10.85 3.88
C VAL A 2 9.11 -10.15 2.53
N GLY A 3 10.12 -9.36 2.18
CA GLY A 3 10.10 -8.52 0.98
C GLY A 3 10.06 -7.05 1.33
N GLY A 4 9.15 -6.31 0.69
CA GLY A 4 9.13 -4.85 0.67
C GLY A 4 9.84 -4.30 -0.55
N TRP A 5 9.66 -2.99 -0.75
CA TRP A 5 10.16 -2.25 -1.91
C TRP A 5 11.60 -2.62 -2.32
N THR A 6 12.53 -2.69 -1.37
CA THR A 6 13.97 -2.90 -1.65
C THR A 6 14.47 -4.34 -1.48
N LEU A 7 13.61 -5.27 -1.05
CA LEU A 7 13.97 -6.67 -0.79
C LEU A 7 13.12 -7.67 -1.58
N SER A 8 12.40 -7.20 -2.61
CA SER A 8 11.54 -8.03 -3.45
C SER A 8 12.25 -8.75 -4.59
N ASP A 9 13.48 -8.34 -4.94
CA ASP A 9 14.28 -8.92 -6.04
C ASP A 9 14.36 -10.46 -6.03
N PRO A 10 14.55 -11.14 -4.88
CA PRO A 10 14.61 -12.60 -4.84
C PRO A 10 13.35 -13.32 -5.35
N PHE A 11 12.16 -12.74 -5.19
CA PHE A 11 10.90 -13.38 -5.60
C PHE A 11 10.83 -13.65 -7.11
N PHE A 12 11.44 -12.78 -7.92
CA PHE A 12 11.49 -12.93 -9.37
C PHE A 12 12.27 -14.16 -9.85
N TYR A 13 12.99 -14.85 -8.96
CA TYR A 13 13.71 -16.09 -9.26
C TYR A 13 12.96 -17.34 -8.78
N PHE A 14 11.81 -17.20 -8.13
CA PHE A 14 11.04 -18.33 -7.60
C PHE A 14 10.26 -19.10 -8.66
N GLY A 15 10.33 -18.72 -9.95
CA GLY A 15 9.96 -19.63 -11.04
C GLY A 15 10.82 -20.91 -11.04
N ASP A 16 12.06 -20.83 -10.55
CA ASP A 16 12.88 -22.00 -10.26
C ASP A 16 12.43 -22.66 -8.95
N LYS A 17 11.82 -23.85 -9.09
CA LYS A 17 11.31 -24.63 -7.95
C LYS A 17 12.38 -24.90 -6.89
N SER A 18 13.65 -25.13 -7.25
CA SER A 18 14.69 -25.41 -6.25
C SER A 18 14.93 -24.22 -5.31
N LYS A 19 14.88 -22.99 -5.85
CA LYS A 19 15.01 -21.76 -5.08
C LYS A 19 13.78 -21.52 -4.21
N ARG A 20 12.61 -21.75 -4.77
CA ARG A 20 11.33 -21.62 -4.05
C ARG A 20 11.20 -22.63 -2.91
N ASP A 21 11.58 -23.88 -3.13
CA ASP A 21 11.59 -24.92 -2.09
C ASP A 21 12.55 -24.57 -0.96
N THR A 22 13.74 -24.05 -1.30
CA THR A 22 14.71 -23.55 -0.31
C THR A 22 14.12 -22.43 0.53
N PHE A 23 13.41 -21.49 -0.11
CA PHE A 23 12.74 -20.39 0.59
C PHE A 23 11.61 -20.88 1.51
N VAL A 24 10.71 -21.75 1.03
CA VAL A 24 9.62 -22.28 1.86
C VAL A 24 10.16 -23.06 3.06
N ALA A 25 11.21 -23.87 2.86
CA ALA A 25 11.87 -24.59 3.95
C ALA A 25 12.50 -23.64 4.98
N SER A 26 13.16 -22.57 4.54
CA SER A 26 13.76 -21.59 5.46
C SER A 26 12.72 -20.79 6.23
N VAL A 27 11.55 -20.51 5.65
CA VAL A 27 10.41 -19.92 6.39
C VAL A 27 9.93 -20.87 7.48
N LYS A 28 9.80 -22.18 7.22
CA LYS A 28 9.45 -23.18 8.26
C LYS A 28 10.45 -23.16 9.41
N GLU A 29 11.74 -23.25 9.09
CA GLU A 29 12.82 -23.22 10.08
C GLU A 29 12.81 -21.92 10.88
N PHE A 30 12.56 -20.79 10.22
CA PHE A 30 12.45 -19.48 10.87
C PHE A 30 11.31 -19.46 11.88
N LEU A 31 10.12 -19.99 11.54
CA LEU A 31 8.96 -20.03 12.45
C LEU A 31 9.14 -21.02 13.60
N GLN A 32 9.87 -22.12 13.39
CA GLN A 32 10.26 -23.04 14.46
C GLN A 32 11.26 -22.41 15.43
N THR A 33 12.17 -21.59 14.91
CA THR A 33 13.18 -20.86 15.68
C THR A 33 12.56 -19.72 16.48
N TRP A 34 11.80 -18.86 15.81
CA TRP A 34 11.22 -17.62 16.35
C TRP A 34 9.74 -17.81 16.65
N LYS A 35 9.48 -18.57 17.71
CA LYS A 35 8.14 -19.07 18.07
C LYS A 35 7.08 -18.00 18.35
N PHE A 36 7.47 -16.75 18.54
CA PHE A 36 6.53 -15.65 18.77
C PHE A 36 5.85 -15.16 17.49
N PHE A 37 6.32 -15.57 16.30
CA PHE A 37 5.60 -15.30 15.06
C PHE A 37 4.46 -16.29 14.85
N ASP A 38 3.33 -15.76 14.39
CA ASP A 38 2.07 -16.50 14.17
C ASP A 38 1.77 -16.73 12.68
N GLY A 39 2.76 -16.58 11.81
CA GLY A 39 2.54 -16.75 10.37
C GLY A 39 3.61 -16.08 9.54
N VAL A 40 3.32 -15.91 8.26
CA VAL A 40 4.17 -15.19 7.32
C VAL A 40 3.34 -14.25 6.45
N ASP A 41 3.88 -13.06 6.24
CA ASP A 41 3.34 -12.06 5.33
C ASP A 41 4.32 -11.91 4.16
N ILE A 42 3.84 -12.12 2.94
CA ILE A 42 4.65 -12.00 1.72
C ILE A 42 4.39 -10.64 1.09
N ASP A 43 5.45 -9.90 0.86
CA ASP A 43 5.36 -8.56 0.31
C ASP A 43 6.26 -8.45 -0.92
N TRP A 44 5.81 -9.10 -1.99
CA TRP A 44 6.48 -9.08 -3.28
C TRP A 44 6.00 -7.85 -4.06
N GLU A 45 6.90 -6.88 -4.24
CA GLU A 45 6.65 -5.65 -4.97
C GLU A 45 7.42 -5.60 -6.31
N TYR A 46 6.83 -5.97 -7.45
CA TYR A 46 5.53 -6.63 -7.66
C TYR A 46 5.65 -7.75 -8.68
N PRO A 47 4.79 -8.79 -8.64
CA PRO A 47 4.65 -9.74 -9.73
C PRO A 47 4.46 -9.02 -11.09
N GLY A 48 5.33 -9.32 -12.05
CA GLY A 48 5.33 -8.69 -13.36
C GLY A 48 6.06 -7.34 -13.43
N GLY A 49 6.82 -6.98 -12.40
CA GLY A 49 7.77 -5.86 -12.39
C GLY A 49 7.19 -4.52 -11.94
N GLY A 50 7.98 -3.45 -12.14
CA GLY A 50 7.63 -2.09 -11.71
C GLY A 50 7.87 -1.82 -10.22
N GLY A 51 8.71 -2.64 -9.58
CA GLY A 51 9.26 -2.39 -8.24
C GLY A 51 10.55 -1.56 -8.29
N ALA A 52 11.35 -1.63 -7.22
CA ALA A 52 12.60 -0.86 -7.12
C ALA A 52 13.62 -1.18 -8.22
N ASN A 53 13.71 -2.43 -8.65
CA ASN A 53 14.60 -2.85 -9.73
C ASN A 53 13.87 -2.83 -11.09
N PRO A 54 14.19 -1.87 -11.99
CA PRO A 54 13.50 -1.74 -13.28
C PRO A 54 13.82 -2.87 -14.26
N ASN A 55 14.81 -3.73 -13.96
CA ASN A 55 15.23 -4.83 -14.81
C ASN A 55 14.55 -6.16 -14.46
N LEU A 56 13.69 -6.19 -13.43
CA LEU A 56 12.99 -7.39 -12.99
C LEU A 56 11.50 -7.32 -13.32
N GLY A 57 10.90 -8.51 -13.43
CA GLY A 57 9.52 -8.71 -13.86
C GLY A 57 9.44 -9.62 -15.09
N ASN A 58 8.58 -10.63 -15.02
CA ASN A 58 8.30 -11.51 -16.16
C ASN A 58 6.82 -11.93 -16.18
N ALA A 59 6.37 -12.48 -17.32
CA ALA A 59 4.97 -12.85 -17.52
C ALA A 59 4.49 -14.02 -16.64
N ASN A 60 5.41 -14.84 -16.11
CA ASN A 60 5.11 -16.02 -15.29
C ASN A 60 5.08 -15.69 -13.77
N ASP A 61 5.38 -14.45 -13.39
CA ASP A 61 5.39 -14.04 -11.98
C ASP A 61 4.03 -14.25 -11.29
N GLY A 62 2.93 -14.08 -12.03
CA GLY A 62 1.58 -14.33 -11.53
C GLY A 62 1.35 -15.79 -11.12
N GLU A 63 1.70 -16.74 -11.99
CA GLU A 63 1.62 -18.17 -11.68
C GLU A 63 2.59 -18.55 -10.56
N THR A 64 3.78 -17.94 -10.56
CA THR A 64 4.79 -18.13 -9.50
C THR A 64 4.26 -17.66 -8.15
N TYR A 65 3.57 -16.52 -8.10
CA TYR A 65 2.95 -15.99 -6.89
C TYR A 65 1.90 -16.96 -6.34
N VAL A 66 0.96 -17.44 -7.18
CA VAL A 66 -0.09 -18.39 -6.75
C VAL A 66 0.55 -19.70 -6.25
N THR A 67 1.58 -20.19 -6.94
CA THR A 67 2.30 -21.41 -6.55
C THR A 67 3.02 -21.22 -5.22
N LEU A 68 3.67 -20.08 -4.99
CA LEU A 68 4.32 -19.75 -3.73
C LEU A 68 3.31 -19.71 -2.57
N MET A 69 2.15 -19.05 -2.74
CA MET A 69 1.12 -19.01 -1.70
C MET A 69 0.62 -20.41 -1.34
N ARG A 70 0.39 -21.27 -2.34
CA ARG A 70 -0.02 -22.67 -2.14
C ARG A 70 1.01 -23.46 -1.33
N GLU A 71 2.28 -23.37 -1.71
CA GLU A 71 3.37 -24.12 -1.06
C GLU A 71 3.60 -23.61 0.38
N LEU A 72 3.53 -22.29 0.60
CA LEU A 72 3.60 -21.71 1.96
C LEU A 72 2.42 -22.18 2.82
N ARG A 73 1.18 -22.16 2.31
CA ARG A 73 0.01 -22.64 3.06
C ARG A 73 0.16 -24.10 3.47
N ALA A 74 0.56 -24.97 2.54
CA ALA A 74 0.80 -26.38 2.84
C ALA A 74 1.86 -26.57 3.93
N MET A 75 2.95 -25.80 3.86
CA MET A 75 3.99 -25.81 4.90
C MET A 75 3.46 -25.34 6.26
N LEU A 76 2.67 -24.26 6.30
CA LEU A 76 2.07 -23.75 7.54
C LEU A 76 1.04 -24.70 8.13
N ASP A 77 0.31 -25.46 7.30
CA ASP A 77 -0.64 -26.49 7.76
C ASP A 77 0.08 -27.66 8.40
N GLU A 78 1.21 -28.09 7.83
CA GLU A 78 2.10 -29.08 8.45
C GLU A 78 2.64 -28.56 9.80
N LEU A 79 3.13 -27.33 9.85
CA LEU A 79 3.63 -26.71 11.08
C LEU A 79 2.52 -26.54 12.14
N SER A 80 1.28 -26.26 11.70
CA SER A 80 0.11 -26.21 12.58
C SER A 80 -0.16 -27.58 13.21
N ALA A 81 -0.10 -28.65 12.43
CA ALA A 81 -0.26 -30.02 12.92
C ALA A 81 0.87 -30.44 13.88
N GLU A 82 2.11 -30.02 13.64
CA GLU A 82 3.26 -30.29 14.51
C GLU A 82 3.18 -29.58 15.87
N THR A 83 2.69 -28.34 15.88
CA THR A 83 2.78 -27.45 17.05
C THR A 83 1.47 -27.28 17.81
N GLY A 84 0.34 -27.61 17.18
CA GLY A 84 -1.01 -27.33 17.71
C GLY A 84 -1.39 -25.84 17.64
N ARG A 85 -0.61 -24.99 16.98
CA ARG A 85 -0.91 -23.57 16.76
C ARG A 85 -1.61 -23.35 15.43
N THR A 86 -2.28 -22.21 15.29
CA THR A 86 -2.77 -21.71 14.01
C THR A 86 -1.76 -20.73 13.45
N TYR A 87 -1.45 -20.85 12.15
CA TYR A 87 -0.56 -19.91 11.46
C TYR A 87 -1.25 -19.24 10.29
N GLU A 88 -1.12 -17.92 10.20
CA GLU A 88 -1.69 -17.12 9.12
C GLU A 88 -0.71 -16.98 7.93
N LEU A 89 -1.27 -16.88 6.73
CA LEU A 89 -0.57 -16.50 5.50
C LEU A 89 -1.23 -15.25 4.92
N THR A 90 -0.49 -14.15 4.85
CA THR A 90 -0.97 -12.88 4.28
C THR A 90 -0.07 -12.40 3.16
N SER A 91 -0.53 -11.41 2.40
CA SER A 91 0.34 -10.68 1.49
C SER A 91 -0.10 -9.22 1.33
N ALA A 92 0.89 -8.34 1.25
CA ALA A 92 0.71 -6.96 0.84
C ALA A 92 0.83 -6.81 -0.68
N ILE A 93 -0.13 -6.10 -1.29
CA ILE A 93 -0.21 -5.93 -2.75
C ILE A 93 -0.47 -4.47 -3.12
N GLY A 94 0.06 -4.03 -4.27
CA GLY A 94 -0.19 -2.68 -4.79
C GLY A 94 -1.61 -2.49 -5.36
N ILE A 95 -2.03 -1.23 -5.52
CA ILE A 95 -3.36 -0.84 -6.01
C ILE A 95 -3.52 -0.89 -7.54
N ASP A 96 -2.42 -1.03 -8.29
CA ASP A 96 -2.45 -0.89 -9.75
C ASP A 96 -3.22 -2.05 -10.40
N ALA A 97 -4.43 -1.77 -10.90
CA ALA A 97 -5.31 -2.77 -11.48
C ALA A 97 -4.66 -3.55 -12.63
N GLN A 98 -3.76 -2.94 -13.39
CA GLN A 98 -3.03 -3.64 -14.46
C GLN A 98 -2.00 -4.63 -13.89
N LYS A 99 -1.37 -4.31 -12.76
CA LYS A 99 -0.49 -5.26 -12.06
C LYS A 99 -1.31 -6.35 -11.37
N MET A 100 -2.41 -6.00 -10.72
CA MET A 100 -3.29 -6.98 -10.08
C MET A 100 -3.88 -7.98 -11.08
N ALA A 101 -4.19 -7.55 -12.30
CA ALA A 101 -4.67 -8.44 -13.37
C ALA A 101 -3.63 -9.48 -13.84
N LYS A 102 -2.34 -9.33 -13.48
CA LYS A 102 -1.30 -10.33 -13.78
C LYS A 102 -1.30 -11.50 -12.79
N VAL A 103 -1.97 -11.37 -11.65
CA VAL A 103 -2.05 -12.41 -10.61
C VAL A 103 -3.50 -12.87 -10.52
N ASP A 104 -3.72 -14.19 -10.50
CA ASP A 104 -5.04 -14.76 -10.24
C ASP A 104 -5.30 -14.76 -8.73
N TYR A 105 -5.83 -13.66 -8.20
CA TYR A 105 -6.18 -13.56 -6.79
C TYR A 105 -7.41 -14.41 -6.43
N GLN A 106 -8.24 -14.78 -7.41
CA GLN A 106 -9.33 -15.72 -7.20
C GLN A 106 -8.80 -17.09 -6.76
N ALA A 107 -7.72 -17.55 -7.40
CA ALA A 107 -7.01 -18.76 -7.02
C ALA A 107 -6.15 -18.56 -5.77
N ALA A 108 -5.41 -17.45 -5.66
CA ALA A 108 -4.48 -17.21 -4.55
C ALA A 108 -5.19 -17.10 -3.18
N GLN A 109 -6.38 -16.50 -3.12
CA GLN A 109 -7.11 -16.29 -1.86
C GLN A 109 -7.42 -17.59 -1.09
N GLN A 110 -7.44 -18.74 -1.77
CA GLN A 110 -7.70 -20.04 -1.14
C GLN A 110 -6.59 -20.42 -0.14
N TYR A 111 -5.42 -19.81 -0.27
CA TYR A 111 -4.24 -20.08 0.55
C TYR A 111 -3.98 -18.97 1.57
N MET A 112 -4.65 -17.82 1.45
CA MET A 112 -4.32 -16.62 2.21
C MET A 112 -5.43 -16.30 3.21
N ASP A 113 -5.05 -15.84 4.40
CA ASP A 113 -5.94 -15.35 5.44
C ASP A 113 -6.41 -13.94 5.15
N TYR A 114 -5.49 -13.04 4.79
CA TYR A 114 -5.75 -11.64 4.44
C TYR A 114 -4.89 -11.15 3.27
N ILE A 115 -5.41 -10.16 2.55
CA ILE A 115 -4.75 -9.41 1.48
C ILE A 115 -4.69 -7.95 1.94
N PHE A 116 -3.48 -7.48 2.27
CA PHE A 116 -3.23 -6.10 2.64
C PHE A 116 -3.09 -5.25 1.38
N LEU A 117 -4.17 -4.58 0.98
CA LEU A 117 -4.19 -3.72 -0.20
C LEU A 117 -3.51 -2.39 0.15
N MET A 118 -2.30 -2.17 -0.35
CA MET A 118 -1.50 -0.95 -0.13
C MET A 118 -2.14 0.24 -0.86
N SER A 119 -3.23 0.74 -0.29
CA SER A 119 -4.04 1.83 -0.81
C SER A 119 -3.50 3.20 -0.40
N TYR A 120 -2.20 3.39 -0.65
CA TYR A 120 -1.42 4.59 -0.45
C TYR A 120 -0.32 4.66 -1.51
N ASP A 121 0.52 5.70 -1.51
CA ASP A 121 1.56 5.94 -2.52
C ASP A 121 1.04 6.10 -3.96
N PHE A 122 -0.19 6.61 -4.11
CA PHE A 122 -0.78 6.85 -5.43
C PHE A 122 -0.11 7.99 -6.19
N ASN A 123 0.34 9.01 -5.43
CA ASN A 123 1.01 10.21 -5.93
C ASN A 123 2.12 10.60 -4.95
N GLY A 124 3.18 11.22 -5.46
CA GLY A 124 4.30 11.65 -4.63
C GLY A 124 5.42 12.31 -5.42
N GLY A 125 6.45 12.75 -4.70
CA GLY A 125 7.57 13.53 -5.24
C GLY A 125 8.52 12.82 -6.22
N TRP A 126 8.16 11.63 -6.72
CA TRP A 126 8.86 11.00 -7.86
C TRP A 126 8.49 11.64 -9.20
N THR A 127 7.38 12.39 -9.26
CA THR A 127 6.97 13.21 -10.40
C THR A 127 6.63 14.61 -9.93
N ASN A 128 7.01 15.62 -10.72
CA ASN A 128 6.72 17.03 -10.45
C ASN A 128 5.58 17.57 -11.33
N THR A 129 5.04 16.75 -12.23
CA THR A 129 4.02 17.16 -13.22
C THR A 129 2.66 16.50 -12.99
N GLU A 130 2.62 15.46 -12.17
CA GLU A 130 1.40 14.75 -11.81
C GLU A 130 1.25 14.83 -10.29
N LEU A 131 0.51 15.83 -9.82
CA LEU A 131 0.19 16.02 -8.41
C LEU A 131 -1.19 15.44 -8.13
N GLY A 132 -1.36 14.79 -6.99
CA GLY A 132 -2.66 14.25 -6.59
C GLY A 132 -2.64 13.77 -5.16
N HIS A 133 -3.80 13.29 -4.71
CA HIS A 133 -3.90 12.67 -3.39
C HIS A 133 -3.13 11.35 -3.34
N GLN A 134 -2.39 11.09 -2.27
CA GLN A 134 -1.55 9.89 -2.19
C GLN A 134 -2.30 8.65 -1.70
N THR A 135 -3.46 8.82 -1.06
CA THR A 135 -4.18 7.72 -0.38
C THR A 135 -5.71 7.92 -0.34
N ASN A 136 -6.26 8.66 -1.30
CA ASN A 136 -7.69 8.96 -1.40
C ASN A 136 -8.57 7.69 -1.50
N LEU A 137 -9.79 7.79 -0.95
CA LEU A 137 -10.78 6.72 -1.03
C LEU A 137 -11.39 6.64 -2.44
N TYR A 138 -11.83 7.80 -2.95
CA TYR A 138 -12.49 7.97 -4.25
C TYR A 138 -11.73 8.97 -5.13
N GLU A 139 -12.20 9.20 -6.35
CA GLU A 139 -11.60 10.13 -7.30
C GLU A 139 -11.54 11.57 -6.75
N ALA A 140 -10.48 12.30 -7.13
CA ALA A 140 -10.33 13.69 -6.74
C ALA A 140 -11.45 14.56 -7.31
N SER A 141 -11.91 15.55 -6.54
CA SER A 141 -13.01 16.44 -6.95
C SER A 141 -12.75 17.22 -8.25
N TRP A 142 -11.49 17.37 -8.64
CA TRP A 142 -11.06 18.05 -9.87
C TRP A 142 -10.65 17.11 -11.01
N ASP A 143 -10.57 15.80 -10.76
CA ASP A 143 -10.16 14.79 -11.73
C ASP A 143 -11.02 13.53 -11.59
N PRO A 144 -12.17 13.46 -12.28
CA PRO A 144 -13.03 12.27 -12.26
C PRO A 144 -12.37 11.05 -12.89
N ASP A 145 -11.27 11.22 -13.62
CA ASP A 145 -10.50 10.13 -14.24
C ASP A 145 -9.31 9.70 -13.37
N THR A 146 -9.22 10.17 -12.11
CA THR A 146 -8.16 9.87 -11.14
C THR A 146 -7.75 8.39 -11.23
N ARG A 147 -6.51 8.13 -11.66
CA ARG A 147 -6.05 6.78 -12.01
C ARG A 147 -6.12 5.80 -10.84
N TYR A 148 -5.67 6.21 -9.66
CA TYR A 148 -5.56 5.36 -8.48
C TYR A 148 -6.46 5.88 -7.36
N THR A 149 -7.33 5.00 -6.88
CA THR A 149 -8.18 5.23 -5.71
C THR A 149 -8.29 3.92 -4.93
N THR A 150 -8.56 4.01 -3.63
CA THR A 150 -8.82 2.83 -2.80
C THR A 150 -10.01 2.03 -3.36
N ASP A 151 -11.10 2.71 -3.74
CA ASP A 151 -12.29 2.09 -4.30
C ASP A 151 -12.02 1.32 -5.60
N LYS A 152 -11.23 1.88 -6.53
CA LYS A 152 -10.84 1.19 -7.77
C LYS A 152 -10.03 -0.07 -7.49
N GLY A 153 -9.09 -0.02 -6.54
CA GLY A 153 -8.29 -1.18 -6.17
C GLY A 153 -9.14 -2.30 -5.56
N VAL A 154 -10.04 -1.96 -4.63
CA VAL A 154 -10.97 -2.92 -4.03
C VAL A 154 -11.89 -3.52 -5.09
N LYS A 155 -12.50 -2.71 -5.95
CA LYS A 155 -13.37 -3.18 -7.05
C LYS A 155 -12.63 -4.09 -8.02
N ALA A 156 -11.35 -3.85 -8.30
CA ALA A 156 -10.56 -4.73 -9.15
C ALA A 156 -10.41 -6.14 -8.55
N LEU A 157 -10.12 -6.27 -7.25
CA LEU A 157 -10.08 -7.56 -6.56
C LEU A 157 -11.45 -8.25 -6.50
N LEU A 158 -12.51 -7.49 -6.19
CA LEU A 158 -13.87 -8.00 -6.17
C LEU A 158 -14.31 -8.51 -7.55
N THR A 159 -13.92 -7.81 -8.62
CA THR A 159 -14.20 -8.20 -10.01
C THR A 159 -13.50 -9.51 -10.39
N GLN A 160 -12.31 -9.78 -9.84
CA GLN A 160 -11.67 -11.10 -9.98
C GLN A 160 -12.37 -12.20 -9.15
N GLY A 161 -13.27 -11.85 -8.23
CA GLY A 161 -13.95 -12.82 -7.35
C GLY A 161 -13.23 -13.06 -6.03
N VAL A 162 -12.39 -12.12 -5.57
CA VAL A 162 -11.85 -12.14 -4.21
C VAL A 162 -12.98 -11.92 -3.20
N THR A 163 -13.01 -12.74 -2.16
CA THR A 163 -14.00 -12.62 -1.08
C THR A 163 -13.78 -11.30 -0.33
N PRO A 164 -14.80 -10.43 -0.17
CA PRO A 164 -14.65 -9.11 0.46
C PRO A 164 -13.90 -9.15 1.81
N GLY A 165 -14.24 -10.10 2.69
CA GLY A 165 -13.62 -10.25 4.01
C GLY A 165 -12.13 -10.62 4.01
N LYS A 166 -11.54 -10.96 2.85
CA LYS A 166 -10.08 -11.14 2.70
C LYS A 166 -9.34 -9.81 2.48
N ILE A 167 -10.02 -8.77 2.02
CA ILE A 167 -9.40 -7.51 1.60
C ILE A 167 -9.27 -6.58 2.81
N VAL A 168 -8.06 -6.16 3.13
CA VAL A 168 -7.76 -5.22 4.21
C VAL A 168 -7.23 -3.92 3.60
N VAL A 169 -7.91 -2.80 3.87
CA VAL A 169 -7.61 -1.49 3.27
C VAL A 169 -6.45 -0.80 4.00
N GLY A 170 -5.55 -0.14 3.28
CA GLY A 170 -4.41 0.58 3.83
C GLY A 170 -4.71 2.02 4.24
N ALA A 171 -4.17 2.42 5.39
CA ALA A 171 -4.09 3.80 5.86
C ALA A 171 -2.62 4.26 5.94
N ALA A 172 -2.34 5.49 5.52
CA ALA A 172 -0.98 6.05 5.56
C ALA A 172 -0.77 6.88 6.83
N MET A 173 0.15 6.46 7.71
CA MET A 173 0.57 7.24 8.88
C MET A 173 1.63 8.30 8.52
N TYR A 174 1.66 8.74 7.26
CA TYR A 174 2.58 9.72 6.71
C TYR A 174 1.91 10.49 5.59
N GLY A 175 2.48 11.66 5.28
CA GLY A 175 2.17 12.43 4.08
C GLY A 175 3.25 12.31 3.03
N ARG A 176 2.84 12.41 1.76
CA ARG A 176 3.74 12.67 0.64
C ARG A 176 3.55 14.08 0.15
N GLY A 177 4.64 14.69 -0.33
CA GLY A 177 4.54 16.08 -0.74
C GLY A 177 5.62 16.60 -1.67
N TRP A 178 5.35 17.82 -2.11
CA TRP A 178 6.13 18.59 -3.07
C TRP A 178 6.45 19.97 -2.52
N THR A 179 7.47 20.61 -3.10
CA THR A 179 7.84 22.01 -2.83
C THR A 179 7.84 22.84 -4.11
N GLY A 180 7.68 24.16 -3.95
CA GLY A 180 7.64 25.11 -5.06
C GLY A 180 6.49 24.85 -6.03
N VAL A 181 5.36 24.32 -5.55
CA VAL A 181 4.15 24.13 -6.36
C VAL A 181 3.67 25.49 -6.89
N ASN A 182 3.50 25.59 -8.20
CA ASN A 182 3.16 26.81 -8.92
C ASN A 182 2.31 26.52 -10.17
N GLY A 183 1.79 27.58 -10.79
CA GLY A 183 1.02 27.46 -12.05
C GLY A 183 -0.33 26.75 -11.90
N TYR A 184 -0.84 26.61 -10.69
CA TYR A 184 -2.14 25.99 -10.42
C TYR A 184 -3.32 26.91 -10.77
N THR A 185 -4.45 26.31 -11.10
CA THR A 185 -5.70 27.01 -11.44
C THR A 185 -6.62 27.12 -10.24
N GLY A 186 -7.20 28.31 -10.02
CA GLY A 186 -8.08 28.58 -8.89
C GLY A 186 -7.36 28.40 -7.55
N ASN A 187 -8.00 27.70 -6.62
CA ASN A 187 -7.46 27.45 -5.27
C ASN A 187 -6.94 26.01 -5.10
N ASN A 188 -6.76 25.26 -6.19
CA ASN A 188 -6.37 23.86 -6.13
C ASN A 188 -4.90 23.64 -6.51
N PRO A 189 -3.98 23.48 -5.55
CA PRO A 189 -2.55 23.34 -5.82
C PRO A 189 -2.20 22.07 -6.60
N PHE A 190 -3.05 21.03 -6.58
CA PHE A 190 -2.82 19.80 -7.34
C PHE A 190 -2.93 19.98 -8.87
N THR A 191 -3.51 21.09 -9.35
CA THR A 191 -3.57 21.39 -10.79
C THR A 191 -2.31 22.06 -11.33
N GLY A 192 -1.34 22.34 -10.47
CA GLY A 192 -0.07 22.96 -10.84
C GLY A 192 1.04 21.96 -11.13
N THR A 193 2.28 22.45 -11.11
CA THR A 193 3.49 21.62 -11.15
C THR A 193 4.42 22.01 -10.00
N ALA A 194 5.28 21.07 -9.59
CA ALA A 194 6.24 21.24 -8.51
C ALA A 194 7.66 21.46 -9.03
N THR A 195 8.56 21.88 -8.14
CA THR A 195 10.00 22.00 -8.44
C THR A 195 10.84 20.93 -7.75
N GLY A 196 10.28 20.22 -6.77
CA GLY A 196 10.94 19.15 -6.06
C GLY A 196 10.06 18.53 -4.99
N LYS A 197 10.68 17.66 -4.20
CA LYS A 197 10.05 17.00 -3.05
C LYS A 197 9.96 17.97 -1.87
N VAL A 198 8.89 17.89 -1.08
CA VAL A 198 8.84 18.59 0.21
C VAL A 198 9.98 18.09 1.10
N LYS A 199 10.53 18.95 1.96
CA LYS A 199 11.48 18.50 2.98
C LYS A 199 10.78 17.50 3.89
N GLY A 200 11.33 16.29 3.96
CA GLY A 200 10.75 15.21 4.77
C GLY A 200 11.27 15.14 6.19
N THR A 201 10.69 14.23 6.98
CA THR A 201 11.10 13.94 8.36
C THR A 201 12.42 13.16 8.37
N TRP A 202 12.45 12.07 7.59
CA TRP A 202 13.59 11.15 7.50
C TRP A 202 14.13 11.03 6.08
N GLU A 203 13.26 11.11 5.08
CA GLU A 203 13.60 11.10 3.66
C GLU A 203 12.82 12.19 2.90
N ASP A 204 13.44 12.80 1.90
CA ASP A 204 12.79 13.86 1.12
C ASP A 204 11.52 13.35 0.42
N GLY A 205 10.44 14.12 0.56
CA GLY A 205 9.12 13.82 -0.01
C GLY A 205 8.18 13.05 0.90
N ILE A 206 8.61 12.63 2.09
CA ILE A 206 7.79 11.92 3.09
C ILE A 206 7.84 12.64 4.44
N VAL A 207 6.68 12.90 5.02
CA VAL A 207 6.56 13.55 6.33
C VAL A 207 5.72 12.66 7.25
N ASP A 208 6.22 12.33 8.42
CA ASP A 208 5.46 11.58 9.43
C ASP A 208 4.15 12.32 9.79
N TYR A 209 3.05 11.59 9.97
CA TYR A 209 1.79 12.18 10.41
C TYR A 209 1.94 12.98 11.71
N ARG A 210 2.73 12.46 12.66
CA ARG A 210 3.09 13.16 13.90
C ARG A 210 3.69 14.54 13.64
N GLN A 211 4.57 14.68 12.64
CA GLN A 211 5.16 15.98 12.32
C GLN A 211 4.12 16.91 11.66
N ILE A 212 3.29 16.37 10.76
CA ILE A 212 2.19 17.11 10.13
C ILE A 212 1.30 17.75 11.19
N VAL A 213 0.84 16.96 12.18
CA VAL A 213 -0.04 17.45 13.26
C VAL A 213 0.67 18.50 14.13
N ASN A 214 1.90 18.24 14.56
CA ASN A 214 2.58 19.08 15.53
C ASN A 214 3.13 20.39 14.94
N GLU A 215 3.48 20.42 13.66
CA GLU A 215 4.20 21.56 13.06
C GLU A 215 3.39 22.29 11.99
N TYR A 216 2.53 21.58 11.25
CA TYR A 216 1.92 22.10 10.03
C TYR A 216 0.41 22.37 10.15
N MET A 217 -0.24 21.98 11.25
CA MET A 217 -1.62 22.38 11.55
C MET A 217 -1.68 23.84 12.08
N GLY A 218 -1.24 24.79 11.25
CA GLY A 218 -1.07 26.21 11.59
C GLY A 218 0.11 26.85 10.86
N SER A 219 0.66 27.95 11.37
CA SER A 219 1.97 28.48 10.89
C SER A 219 2.05 28.82 9.39
N GLY A 220 0.95 29.29 8.81
CA GLY A 220 0.86 29.68 7.39
C GLY A 220 0.53 28.53 6.42
N TRP A 221 0.28 27.33 6.94
CA TRP A 221 -0.31 26.24 6.18
C TRP A 221 -1.83 26.36 6.16
N THR A 222 -2.42 26.05 5.01
CA THR A 222 -3.86 25.93 4.81
C THR A 222 -4.22 24.46 4.74
N TYR A 223 -5.10 24.02 5.65
CA TYR A 223 -5.72 22.70 5.58
C TYR A 223 -6.92 22.71 4.65
N SER A 224 -7.03 21.66 3.84
CA SER A 224 -8.17 21.41 2.94
C SER A 224 -8.56 19.95 3.01
N TYR A 225 -9.86 19.68 3.03
CA TYR A 225 -10.41 18.33 2.92
C TYR A 225 -11.21 18.21 1.62
N ASP A 226 -10.82 17.28 0.74
CA ASP A 226 -11.60 16.93 -0.44
C ASP A 226 -12.69 15.93 -0.04
N GLU A 227 -13.92 16.43 0.09
CA GLU A 227 -15.12 15.66 0.45
C GLU A 227 -15.47 14.59 -0.60
N THR A 228 -15.13 14.80 -1.87
CA THR A 228 -15.40 13.82 -2.93
C THR A 228 -14.42 12.66 -2.81
N ALA A 229 -13.15 12.97 -2.60
CA ALA A 229 -12.06 11.98 -2.53
C ALA A 229 -11.93 11.31 -1.15
N GLU A 230 -12.53 11.93 -0.12
CA GLU A 230 -12.30 11.66 1.31
C GLU A 230 -10.80 11.75 1.66
N ALA A 231 -10.15 12.88 1.33
CA ALA A 231 -8.71 13.04 1.46
C ALA A 231 -8.28 14.45 1.94
N PRO A 232 -7.45 14.55 2.99
CA PRO A 232 -6.89 15.82 3.44
C PRO A 232 -5.63 16.22 2.67
N SER A 233 -5.35 17.51 2.69
CA SER A 233 -4.09 18.09 2.23
C SER A 233 -3.74 19.36 3.01
N LEU A 234 -2.44 19.66 3.07
CA LEU A 234 -1.91 20.92 3.57
C LEU A 234 -1.17 21.65 2.45
N PHE A 235 -1.37 22.97 2.35
CA PHE A 235 -0.66 23.82 1.39
C PHE A 235 -0.11 25.08 2.04
N LYS A 236 1.18 25.38 1.80
CA LYS A 236 1.85 26.60 2.25
C LYS A 236 2.20 27.49 1.07
N ALA A 237 1.36 28.49 0.82
CA ALA A 237 1.48 29.34 -0.38
C ALA A 237 2.81 30.11 -0.49
N SER A 238 3.46 30.45 0.63
CA SER A 238 4.73 31.19 0.62
C SER A 238 5.89 30.41 0.02
N THR A 239 5.87 29.08 0.15
CA THR A 239 6.93 28.17 -0.30
C THR A 239 6.46 27.25 -1.43
N GLY A 240 5.15 27.17 -1.65
CA GLY A 240 4.55 26.18 -2.55
C GLY A 240 4.69 24.76 -2.01
N ASP A 241 4.78 24.58 -0.69
CA ASP A 241 4.80 23.24 -0.12
C ASP A 241 3.38 22.65 -0.10
N LEU A 242 3.22 21.45 -0.63
CA LEU A 242 1.96 20.72 -0.71
C LEU A 242 2.17 19.33 -0.12
N ILE A 243 1.33 18.93 0.83
CA ILE A 243 1.36 17.61 1.45
C ILE A 243 -0.03 16.99 1.37
N THR A 244 -0.13 15.75 0.91
CA THR A 244 -1.32 14.90 0.95
C THR A 244 -1.04 13.73 1.90
N PHE A 245 -2.03 13.34 2.71
CA PHE A 245 -1.85 12.39 3.81
C PHE A 245 -3.20 11.76 4.17
N ASP A 246 -3.22 10.89 5.18
CA ASP A 246 -4.44 10.46 5.87
C ASP A 246 -4.56 11.21 7.21
N ASP A 247 -5.77 11.61 7.59
CA ASP A 247 -6.07 12.12 8.93
C ASP A 247 -7.19 11.29 9.59
N ALA A 248 -7.54 11.63 10.84
CA ALA A 248 -8.61 10.94 11.56
C ALA A 248 -9.94 10.90 10.78
N ARG A 249 -10.21 11.89 9.92
CA ARG A 249 -11.44 11.93 9.13
C ARG A 249 -11.38 10.99 7.93
N SER A 250 -10.31 11.03 7.12
CA SER A 250 -10.18 10.10 5.98
C SER A 250 -10.04 8.64 6.43
N VAL A 251 -9.33 8.38 7.53
CA VAL A 251 -9.24 7.03 8.10
C VAL A 251 -10.62 6.55 8.58
N LYS A 252 -11.43 7.43 9.19
CA LYS A 252 -12.82 7.11 9.54
C LYS A 252 -13.66 6.80 8.30
N ALA A 253 -13.51 7.56 7.21
CA ALA A 253 -14.20 7.29 5.95
C ALA A 253 -13.80 5.91 5.37
N LYS A 254 -12.50 5.56 5.38
CA LYS A 254 -12.03 4.23 5.01
C LYS A 254 -12.63 3.12 5.90
N GLY A 255 -12.72 3.35 7.21
CA GLY A 255 -13.38 2.42 8.13
C GLY A 255 -14.87 2.22 7.83
N GLN A 256 -15.59 3.30 7.53
CA GLN A 256 -16.99 3.23 7.10
C GLN A 256 -17.15 2.49 5.77
N TYR A 257 -16.24 2.73 4.82
CA TYR A 257 -16.19 2.02 3.55
C TYR A 257 -15.95 0.52 3.72
N VAL A 258 -15.02 0.13 4.60
CA VAL A 258 -14.76 -1.27 4.97
C VAL A 258 -16.02 -1.94 5.50
N LEU A 259 -16.73 -1.31 6.43
CA LEU A 259 -17.98 -1.84 6.98
C LEU A 259 -19.08 -1.95 5.91
N ALA A 260 -19.25 -0.92 5.09
CA ALA A 260 -20.29 -0.89 4.05
C ALA A 260 -20.09 -1.97 2.97
N ASN A 261 -18.83 -2.30 2.66
CA ASN A 261 -18.47 -3.29 1.64
C ASN A 261 -18.09 -4.66 2.22
N GLN A 262 -18.27 -4.87 3.53
CA GLN A 262 -17.95 -6.13 4.23
C GLN A 262 -16.49 -6.58 4.01
N LEU A 263 -15.57 -5.62 4.02
CA LEU A 263 -14.13 -5.88 3.88
C LEU A 263 -13.54 -6.38 5.20
N GLY A 264 -12.33 -6.94 5.14
CA GLY A 264 -11.66 -7.58 6.27
C GLY A 264 -11.19 -6.63 7.37
N GLY A 265 -10.90 -5.37 7.06
CA GLY A 265 -10.45 -4.40 8.05
C GLY A 265 -9.59 -3.27 7.47
N LEU A 266 -8.80 -2.65 8.36
CA LEU A 266 -7.76 -1.68 8.03
C LEU A 266 -6.39 -2.20 8.50
N PHE A 267 -5.33 -1.82 7.78
CA PHE A 267 -3.95 -1.87 8.25
C PHE A 267 -3.27 -0.53 7.98
N ALA A 268 -2.15 -0.25 8.63
CA ALA A 268 -1.46 1.04 8.49
C ALA A 268 0.04 0.88 8.27
N TRP A 269 0.62 1.85 7.54
CA TRP A 269 2.06 2.00 7.36
C TRP A 269 2.50 3.44 7.66
N GLU A 270 3.49 3.72 8.50
CA GLU A 270 4.07 2.84 9.53
C GLU A 270 3.82 3.37 10.94
N ILE A 271 3.78 2.44 11.90
CA ILE A 271 3.23 2.68 13.24
C ILE A 271 4.01 3.74 14.03
N ASP A 272 5.31 3.89 13.78
CA ASP A 272 6.16 4.86 14.44
C ASP A 272 6.02 6.29 13.89
N ALA A 273 5.31 6.48 12.78
CA ALA A 273 5.01 7.80 12.22
C ALA A 273 3.74 8.44 12.84
N ASP A 274 2.94 7.66 13.55
CA ASP A 274 1.69 8.08 14.18
C ASP A 274 1.89 8.76 15.56
N ASN A 275 0.94 9.59 15.98
CA ASN A 275 0.85 10.18 17.32
C ASN A 275 -0.30 9.61 18.18
N GLY A 276 -1.18 8.78 17.60
CA GLY A 276 -2.30 8.12 18.27
C GLY A 276 -3.67 8.77 18.11
N ASP A 277 -3.82 9.74 17.19
CA ASP A 277 -5.09 10.43 16.90
C ASP A 277 -6.16 9.55 16.21
#